data_AF-A0A942UW40-F1
#
_entry.id   AF-A0A942UW40-F1
#
_cell.length_a   1.000
_cell.length_b   1.000
_cell.length_c   1.000
_cell.angle_alpha   90.00
_cell.angle_beta   90.00
_cell.angle_gamma   90.00
#
_symmetry.space_group_name_H-M   'P 1'
#
loop_
_entity.id
_entity.type
_entity.pdbx_description
1 polymer ?
#
loop_
_entity_poly.entity_id
_entity_poly.type
_entity_poly.pdbx_seq_one_letter_code
_entity_poly.pdbx_strand_id
1 'polypeptide(L)'
;MLENKINTIINSAAAIDSINNIDYKFRSYEVQLMISAIKSLVPSMDTNRVTINYDRYKKELELLRYYFDEGQKNINISDRSNYWKYEDETFTSRIIPIIISNGDYENAKDEIIKNVLYSTGSIVVLLNSIVLGKLLNILITNKELIEEEILLTLKNEIITFSQVEFLNKYKNEYKISLEEYDGNFLIDFERMRIELINILNGKGSMENNIIKESINIIKNKENTSLLQIQDLYLSAIFGIYCEDINKIEYNDKSFIVKISDYLIKLRKGRINSKNLMVEISNIPDIFKFKVGEVIDHPLLNKCQIINKYKLERSTIIEVMTKSGLYRFKK
;
A
#
# COMPACT_ATOMS: atom_id res chain seq x y z
N MET A 1 -4.96 4.38 22.73
CA MET A 1 -5.53 3.17 22.11
C MET A 1 -5.37 3.18 20.59
N LEU A 2 -5.97 4.13 19.86
CA LEU A 2 -5.82 4.24 18.40
C LEU A 2 -4.36 4.34 17.90
N GLU A 3 -3.57 5.22 18.51
CA GLU A 3 -2.15 5.40 18.12
C GLU A 3 -1.33 4.11 18.32
N ASN A 4 -1.54 3.41 19.43
CA ASN A 4 -0.90 2.12 19.68
C ASN A 4 -1.27 1.09 18.60
N LYS A 5 -2.56 1.02 18.20
CA LYS A 5 -2.99 0.11 17.13
C LYS A 5 -2.33 0.43 15.79
N ILE A 6 -2.26 1.72 15.42
CA ILE A 6 -1.59 2.16 14.19
C ILE A 6 -0.10 1.78 14.22
N ASN A 7 0.58 2.07 15.34
CA ASN A 7 1.97 1.71 15.52
C ASN A 7 2.19 0.20 15.38
N THR A 8 1.33 -0.60 16.03
CA THR A 8 1.36 -2.06 15.91
C THR A 8 1.20 -2.51 14.46
N ILE A 9 0.18 -2.07 13.74
CA ILE A 9 -0.09 -2.48 12.34
C ILE A 9 1.13 -2.22 11.45
N ILE A 10 1.69 -1.01 11.51
CA ILE A 10 2.82 -0.62 10.67
C ILE A 10 4.11 -1.35 11.09
N ASN A 11 4.35 -1.50 12.39
CA ASN A 11 5.51 -2.24 12.88
C ASN A 11 5.45 -3.71 12.50
N SER A 12 4.28 -4.33 12.57
CA SER A 12 4.06 -5.73 12.21
C SER A 12 4.29 -6.00 10.73
N ALA A 13 3.75 -5.13 9.88
CA ALA A 13 3.99 -5.15 8.44
C ALA A 13 5.50 -5.06 8.09
N ALA A 14 6.28 -4.26 8.83
CA ALA A 14 7.71 -4.11 8.58
C ALA A 14 8.60 -5.15 9.30
N ALA A 15 8.12 -5.72 10.41
CA ALA A 15 8.84 -6.76 11.15
C ALA A 15 8.89 -8.05 10.32
N ILE A 16 7.77 -8.44 9.69
CA ILE A 16 7.75 -9.63 8.85
C ILE A 16 8.66 -9.47 7.62
N ASP A 17 8.69 -8.27 7.04
CA ASP A 17 9.59 -7.93 5.95
C ASP A 17 11.05 -8.18 6.35
N SER A 18 11.42 -7.74 7.56
CA SER A 18 12.77 -7.91 8.08
C SER A 18 13.11 -9.37 8.38
N ILE A 19 12.14 -10.17 8.84
CA ILE A 19 12.32 -11.61 9.11
C ILE A 19 12.47 -12.40 7.80
N ASN A 20 11.68 -12.07 6.79
CA ASN A 20 11.71 -12.78 5.51
C ASN A 20 12.92 -12.37 4.65
N ASN A 21 13.53 -11.22 4.93
CA ASN A 21 14.65 -10.66 4.18
C ASN A 21 15.94 -10.56 5.01
N ILE A 22 16.18 -11.46 5.97
CA ILE A 22 17.35 -11.43 6.88
C ILE A 22 18.69 -11.33 6.12
N ASP A 23 18.79 -11.94 4.93
CA ASP A 23 20.00 -11.89 4.10
C ASP A 23 20.14 -10.61 3.26
N TYR A 24 19.07 -9.82 3.12
CA TYR A 24 19.06 -8.58 2.37
C TYR A 24 19.18 -7.38 3.30
N LYS A 25 20.20 -6.54 3.07
CA LYS A 25 20.31 -5.21 3.70
C LYS A 25 19.19 -4.23 3.28
N PHE A 26 18.21 -4.66 2.49
CA PHE A 26 17.23 -3.82 1.82
C PHE A 26 15.81 -4.37 2.04
N ARG A 27 14.84 -3.45 2.22
CA ARG A 27 13.41 -3.75 2.43
C ARG A 27 12.78 -4.38 1.19
N SER A 28 11.75 -5.22 1.33
CA SER A 28 11.02 -5.78 0.19
C SER A 28 10.35 -4.72 -0.69
N TYR A 29 9.97 -5.17 -1.89
CA TYR A 29 9.24 -4.36 -2.85
C TYR A 29 7.93 -3.80 -2.28
N GLU A 30 7.17 -4.59 -1.52
CA GLU A 30 5.91 -4.16 -0.92
C GLU A 30 6.10 -3.05 0.12
N VAL A 31 7.12 -3.16 0.97
CA VAL A 31 7.45 -2.09 1.93
C VAL A 31 7.88 -0.82 1.19
N GLN A 32 8.63 -0.94 0.09
CA GLN A 32 9.02 0.22 -0.72
C GLN A 32 7.81 0.87 -1.43
N LEU A 33 6.85 0.07 -1.90
CA LEU A 33 5.59 0.57 -2.44
C LEU A 33 4.76 1.29 -1.39
N MET A 34 4.66 0.72 -0.19
CA MET A 34 4.02 1.36 0.96
C MET A 34 4.68 2.71 1.26
N ILE A 35 6.01 2.77 1.36
CA ILE A 35 6.76 4.03 1.58
C ILE A 35 6.49 5.04 0.45
N SER A 36 6.47 4.60 -0.80
CA SER A 36 6.20 5.45 -1.96
C SER A 36 4.80 6.06 -1.92
N ALA A 37 3.79 5.26 -1.52
CA ALA A 37 2.44 5.74 -1.28
C ALA A 37 2.41 6.77 -0.13
N ILE A 38 3.06 6.47 1.00
CA ILE A 38 3.12 7.35 2.18
C ILE A 38 3.73 8.71 1.86
N LYS A 39 4.86 8.72 1.14
CA LYS A 39 5.51 9.95 0.68
C LYS A 39 4.60 10.80 -0.20
N SER A 40 3.69 10.15 -0.92
CA SER A 40 2.78 10.80 -1.86
C SER A 40 1.45 11.23 -1.23
N LEU A 41 1.21 10.91 0.04
CA LEU A 41 0.03 11.36 0.77
C LEU A 41 0.10 12.87 1.05
N VAL A 42 -0.99 13.56 0.72
CA VAL A 42 -1.17 15.00 0.94
C VAL A 42 -2.53 15.22 1.59
N PRO A 43 -2.59 15.92 2.74
CA PRO A 43 -3.85 16.33 3.33
C PRO A 43 -4.45 17.47 2.50
N SER A 44 -5.76 17.43 2.29
CA SER A 44 -6.51 18.55 1.75
C SER A 44 -6.54 19.70 2.77
N MET A 45 -6.53 20.94 2.28
CA MET A 45 -6.64 22.13 3.14
C MET A 45 -8.08 22.41 3.55
N ASP A 46 -9.04 22.04 2.70
CA ASP A 46 -10.45 22.42 2.85
C ASP A 46 -11.30 21.25 3.36
N THR A 47 -10.77 20.03 3.30
CA THR A 47 -11.45 18.81 3.74
C THR A 47 -10.53 18.00 4.64
N ASN A 48 -11.06 17.33 5.67
CA ASN A 48 -10.31 16.40 6.53
C ASN A 48 -9.99 15.08 5.81
N ARG A 49 -9.57 15.18 4.54
CA ARG A 49 -9.26 14.08 3.63
C ARG A 49 -7.78 14.07 3.34
N VAL A 50 -7.19 12.88 3.26
CA VAL A 50 -5.82 12.67 2.79
C VAL A 50 -5.88 11.91 1.48
N THR A 51 -5.25 12.46 0.44
CA THR A 51 -5.22 11.92 -0.93
C THR A 51 -3.81 11.58 -1.37
N ILE A 52 -3.67 10.75 -2.41
CA ILE A 52 -2.39 10.57 -3.08
C ILE A 52 -2.20 11.68 -4.13
N ASN A 53 -1.05 12.35 -4.09
CA ASN A 53 -0.58 13.14 -5.23
C ASN A 53 -0.03 12.18 -6.29
N TYR A 54 -0.85 11.89 -7.31
CA TYR A 54 -0.52 10.89 -8.34
C TYR A 54 0.67 11.30 -9.23
N ASP A 55 0.91 12.60 -9.45
CA ASP A 55 2.08 13.04 -10.20
C ASP A 55 3.37 12.73 -9.44
N ARG A 56 3.40 13.02 -8.14
CA ARG A 56 4.51 12.63 -7.26
C ARG A 56 4.62 11.12 -7.17
N TYR A 57 3.51 10.42 -6.99
CA TYR A 57 3.48 8.97 -6.85
C TYR A 57 4.06 8.28 -8.09
N LYS A 58 3.70 8.73 -9.29
CA LYS A 58 4.31 8.29 -10.55
C LYS A 58 5.83 8.41 -10.52
N LYS A 59 6.35 9.55 -10.05
CA LYS A 59 7.79 9.80 -9.97
C LYS A 59 8.51 8.93 -8.93
N GLU A 60 7.89 8.66 -7.78
CA GLU A 60 8.43 7.69 -6.81
C GLU A 60 8.49 6.28 -7.42
N LEU A 61 7.48 5.87 -8.19
CA LEU A 61 7.46 4.58 -8.86
C LEU A 61 8.47 4.47 -10.01
N GLU A 62 8.65 5.55 -10.80
CA GLU A 62 9.72 5.63 -11.80
C GLU A 62 11.11 5.48 -11.16
N LEU A 63 11.31 6.09 -9.98
CA LEU A 63 12.54 6.00 -9.21
C LEU A 63 12.76 4.59 -8.63
N LEU A 64 11.69 3.95 -8.14
CA LEU A 64 11.71 2.60 -7.56
C LEU A 64 12.32 1.55 -8.49
N ARG A 65 12.07 1.68 -9.80
CA ARG A 65 12.62 0.79 -10.85
C ARG A 65 14.15 0.73 -10.87
N TYR A 66 14.82 1.76 -10.36
CA TYR A 66 16.27 1.79 -10.33
C TYR A 66 16.87 1.04 -9.13
N TYR A 67 16.12 0.75 -8.06
CA TYR A 67 16.68 0.06 -6.89
C TYR A 67 15.92 -1.20 -6.49
N PHE A 68 14.96 -1.62 -7.32
CA PHE A 68 14.33 -2.93 -7.30
C PHE A 68 14.36 -3.53 -8.72
N ASP A 69 15.19 -4.55 -8.92
CA ASP A 69 15.41 -5.23 -10.20
C ASP A 69 14.88 -6.67 -10.12
N GLU A 70 13.60 -6.83 -9.77
CA GLU A 70 12.89 -8.10 -9.95
C GLU A 70 12.05 -8.00 -11.22
N GLY A 71 12.53 -8.62 -12.29
CA GLY A 71 12.01 -8.51 -13.67
C GLY A 71 10.57 -8.94 -13.92
N GLN A 72 9.68 -9.04 -12.91
CA GLN A 72 8.29 -9.45 -13.08
C GLN A 72 7.27 -8.78 -12.12
N LYS A 73 7.68 -8.12 -11.02
CA LYS A 73 6.74 -7.59 -9.99
C LYS A 73 6.50 -6.07 -10.03
N ASN A 74 6.84 -5.40 -11.13
CA ASN A 74 6.62 -3.97 -11.23
C ASN A 74 5.12 -3.66 -11.33
N ILE A 75 4.61 -2.70 -10.53
CA ILE A 75 3.26 -2.15 -10.73
C ILE A 75 3.24 -1.66 -12.17
N ASN A 76 2.30 -2.17 -12.95
CA ASN A 76 2.30 -1.95 -14.38
C ASN A 76 1.68 -0.58 -14.76
N ILE A 77 2.29 0.49 -14.26
CA ILE A 77 1.82 1.88 -14.42
C ILE A 77 1.92 2.32 -15.88
N SER A 78 2.73 1.66 -16.71
CA SER A 78 3.00 2.07 -18.10
C SER A 78 2.43 1.14 -19.16
N ASP A 79 2.24 -0.15 -18.90
CA ASP A 79 1.68 -1.04 -19.91
C ASP A 79 0.17 -0.87 -19.95
N ARG A 80 -0.32 -0.53 -21.15
CA ARG A 80 -1.76 -0.44 -21.40
C ARG A 80 -2.33 -1.80 -21.81
N SER A 81 -1.54 -2.69 -22.38
CA SER A 81 -2.03 -3.93 -22.98
C SER A 81 -2.60 -4.92 -21.96
N ASN A 82 -2.15 -4.84 -20.70
CA ASN A 82 -2.57 -5.76 -19.65
C ASN A 82 -3.47 -5.13 -18.58
N TYR A 83 -3.87 -3.86 -18.68
CA TYR A 83 -4.53 -3.13 -17.59
C TYR A 83 -5.78 -3.81 -17.02
N TRP A 84 -6.65 -4.36 -17.87
CA TRP A 84 -7.89 -5.04 -17.46
C TRP A 84 -7.68 -6.45 -16.89
N LYS A 85 -6.56 -7.10 -17.26
CA LYS A 85 -6.24 -8.50 -16.91
C LYS A 85 -5.19 -8.60 -15.79
N TYR A 86 -4.46 -7.52 -15.53
CA TYR A 86 -3.41 -7.46 -14.51
C TYR A 86 -4.03 -7.46 -13.11
N GLU A 87 -3.83 -8.52 -12.35
CA GLU A 87 -4.16 -8.55 -10.93
C GLU A 87 -2.94 -8.09 -10.15
N ASP A 88 -2.98 -6.84 -9.68
CA ASP A 88 -1.91 -6.29 -8.86
C ASP A 88 -1.91 -6.96 -7.49
N GLU A 89 -1.02 -7.93 -7.29
CA GLU A 89 -0.88 -8.69 -6.04
C GLU A 89 -0.40 -7.82 -4.86
N THR A 90 0.21 -6.66 -5.13
CA THR A 90 0.85 -5.81 -4.11
C THR A 90 -0.06 -4.68 -3.60
N PHE A 91 -1.32 -4.67 -4.03
CA PHE A 91 -2.26 -3.57 -3.79
C PHE A 91 -2.47 -3.24 -2.30
N THR A 92 -2.40 -4.25 -1.43
CA THR A 92 -2.58 -4.11 0.01
C THR A 92 -1.53 -3.23 0.69
N SER A 93 -0.29 -3.21 0.15
CA SER A 93 0.79 -2.33 0.62
C SER A 93 0.42 -0.84 0.55
N ARG A 94 -0.51 -0.47 -0.34
CA ARG A 94 -0.98 0.91 -0.54
C ARG A 94 -2.27 1.20 0.20
N ILE A 95 -3.12 0.19 0.41
CA ILE A 95 -4.35 0.32 1.22
C ILE A 95 -4.02 0.71 2.66
N ILE A 96 -3.00 0.07 3.26
CA ILE A 96 -2.62 0.31 4.66
C ILE A 96 -2.41 1.80 4.97
N PRO A 97 -1.50 2.51 4.26
CA PRO A 97 -1.28 3.92 4.55
C PRO A 97 -2.48 4.82 4.20
N ILE A 98 -3.30 4.47 3.19
CA ILE A 98 -4.52 5.23 2.86
C ILE A 98 -5.54 5.16 4.01
N ILE A 99 -5.81 3.96 4.54
CA ILE A 99 -6.75 3.77 5.65
C ILE A 99 -6.24 4.46 6.92
N ILE A 100 -4.96 4.27 7.26
CA ILE A 100 -4.41 4.83 8.51
C ILE A 100 -4.45 6.36 8.49
N SER A 101 -4.07 6.97 7.38
CA SER A 101 -4.00 8.42 7.24
C SER A 101 -5.36 9.11 7.12
N ASN A 102 -6.45 8.39 6.83
CA ASN A 102 -7.79 8.96 6.71
C ASN A 102 -8.64 8.68 7.95
N GLY A 103 -9.09 9.76 8.60
CA GLY A 103 -9.98 9.68 9.78
C GLY A 103 -11.35 9.09 9.47
N ASP A 104 -11.86 9.39 8.28
CA ASP A 104 -13.16 8.98 7.75
C ASP A 104 -12.97 7.88 6.69
N TYR A 105 -13.73 6.79 6.83
CA TYR A 105 -13.61 5.63 5.94
C TYR A 105 -14.06 5.92 4.51
N GLU A 106 -15.07 6.76 4.28
CA GLU A 106 -15.55 7.08 2.93
C GLU A 106 -14.50 7.87 2.15
N ASN A 107 -13.77 8.78 2.83
CA ASN A 107 -12.61 9.45 2.25
C ASN A 107 -11.50 8.45 1.88
N ALA A 108 -11.24 7.49 2.77
CA ALA A 108 -10.25 6.44 2.51
C ALA A 108 -10.67 5.52 1.37
N LYS A 109 -11.96 5.12 1.30
CA LYS A 109 -12.54 4.29 0.26
C LYS A 109 -12.45 4.95 -1.12
N ASP A 110 -12.77 6.24 -1.20
CA ASP A 110 -12.61 7.01 -2.43
C ASP A 110 -11.16 6.98 -2.94
N GLU A 111 -10.20 7.15 -2.03
CA GLU A 111 -8.78 7.14 -2.39
C GLU A 111 -8.26 5.73 -2.72
N ILE A 112 -8.75 4.68 -2.04
CA ILE A 112 -8.44 3.29 -2.39
C ILE A 112 -8.89 2.99 -3.83
N ILE A 113 -10.12 3.36 -4.18
CA ILE A 113 -10.66 3.14 -5.52
C ILE A 113 -9.79 3.84 -6.56
N LYS A 114 -9.47 5.12 -6.36
CA LYS A 114 -8.57 5.85 -7.26
C LYS A 114 -7.20 5.21 -7.38
N ASN A 115 -6.64 4.73 -6.26
CA ASN A 115 -5.32 4.10 -6.26
C ASN A 115 -5.31 2.77 -7.01
N VAL A 116 -6.37 1.98 -6.88
CA VAL A 116 -6.53 0.73 -7.64
C VAL A 116 -6.69 1.04 -9.12
N LEU A 117 -7.60 1.95 -9.50
CA LEU A 117 -7.84 2.29 -10.90
C LEU A 117 -6.61 2.91 -11.57
N TYR A 118 -5.74 3.56 -10.80
CA TYR A 118 -4.44 4.03 -11.27
C TYR A 118 -3.48 2.89 -11.67
N SER A 119 -3.52 1.74 -10.97
CA SER A 119 -2.62 0.60 -11.23
C SER A 119 -3.22 -0.51 -12.09
N THR A 120 -4.51 -0.80 -11.96
CA THR A 120 -5.21 -1.90 -12.63
C THR A 120 -6.71 -1.62 -12.82
N GLY A 121 -7.29 -2.17 -13.88
CA GLY A 121 -8.73 -2.21 -14.13
C GLY A 121 -9.42 -3.47 -13.57
N SER A 122 -8.69 -4.34 -12.87
CA SER A 122 -9.21 -5.61 -12.36
C SER A 122 -10.33 -5.39 -11.33
N ILE A 123 -11.50 -5.93 -11.65
CA ILE A 123 -12.68 -5.98 -10.76
C ILE A 123 -12.36 -6.74 -9.46
N VAL A 124 -11.58 -7.82 -9.56
CA VAL A 124 -11.17 -8.65 -8.42
C VAL A 124 -10.37 -7.80 -7.43
N VAL A 125 -9.34 -7.10 -7.91
CA VAL A 125 -8.49 -6.24 -7.08
C VAL A 125 -9.31 -5.09 -6.49
N LEU A 126 -10.16 -4.45 -7.29
CA LEU A 126 -11.03 -3.35 -6.84
C LEU A 126 -11.91 -3.76 -5.64
N LEU A 127 -12.67 -4.85 -5.78
CA LEU A 127 -13.60 -5.27 -4.75
C LEU A 127 -12.87 -5.83 -3.53
N ASN A 128 -11.78 -6.58 -3.73
CA ASN A 128 -10.91 -7.01 -2.62
C ASN A 128 -10.37 -5.81 -1.84
N SER A 129 -9.95 -4.76 -2.53
CA SER A 129 -9.41 -3.54 -1.92
C SER A 129 -10.43 -2.84 -1.02
N ILE A 130 -11.70 -2.82 -1.42
CA ILE A 130 -12.77 -2.23 -0.62
C ILE A 130 -13.01 -3.05 0.65
N VAL A 131 -13.12 -4.38 0.53
CA VAL A 131 -13.33 -5.28 1.68
C VAL A 131 -12.16 -5.21 2.67
N LEU A 132 -10.93 -5.32 2.17
CA LEU A 132 -9.73 -5.26 3.01
C LEU A 132 -9.58 -3.87 3.63
N GLY A 133 -9.79 -2.80 2.87
CA GLY A 133 -9.81 -1.45 3.42
C GLY A 133 -10.84 -1.28 4.54
N LYS A 134 -12.04 -1.84 4.38
CA LYS A 134 -13.09 -1.84 5.41
C LYS A 134 -12.65 -2.61 6.64
N LEU A 135 -12.11 -3.81 6.44
CA LEU A 135 -11.61 -4.66 7.51
C LEU A 135 -10.55 -3.93 8.32
N LEU A 136 -9.52 -3.39 7.67
CA LEU A 136 -8.46 -2.66 8.36
C LEU A 136 -9.01 -1.46 9.15
N ASN A 137 -9.95 -0.71 8.58
CA ASN A 137 -10.59 0.40 9.27
C ASN A 137 -11.33 -0.06 10.54
N ILE A 138 -12.14 -1.12 10.46
CA ILE A 138 -12.82 -1.73 11.61
C ILE A 138 -11.82 -2.09 12.71
N LEU A 139 -10.72 -2.74 12.34
CA LEU A 139 -9.69 -3.20 13.29
C LEU A 139 -8.99 -2.03 14.00
N ILE A 140 -8.78 -0.91 13.28
CA ILE A 140 -8.17 0.31 13.80
C ILE A 140 -9.12 1.06 14.74
N THR A 141 -10.40 1.20 14.39
CA THR A 141 -11.34 2.10 15.08
C THR A 141 -12.07 1.47 16.26
N ASN A 142 -12.33 0.15 16.22
CA ASN A 142 -13.16 -0.50 17.24
C ASN A 142 -12.34 -0.96 18.44
N LYS A 143 -12.90 -0.87 19.65
CA LYS A 143 -12.19 -1.26 20.88
C LYS A 143 -12.21 -2.76 21.11
N GLU A 144 -13.35 -3.39 20.84
CA GLU A 144 -13.59 -4.84 20.92
C GLU A 144 -14.26 -5.28 19.63
N LEU A 145 -13.97 -6.50 19.22
CA LEU A 145 -14.35 -7.01 17.90
C LEU A 145 -14.94 -8.39 18.07
N ILE A 146 -16.24 -8.50 17.81
CA ILE A 146 -16.92 -9.80 17.66
C ILE A 146 -16.81 -10.18 16.18
N GLU A 147 -16.33 -11.40 15.91
CA GLU A 147 -16.12 -11.89 14.55
C GLU A 147 -17.38 -11.77 13.67
N GLU A 148 -18.54 -12.14 14.23
CA GLU A 148 -19.83 -12.06 13.55
C GLU A 148 -20.17 -10.64 13.11
N GLU A 149 -19.86 -9.63 13.95
CA GLU A 149 -20.07 -8.22 13.64
C GLU A 149 -19.12 -7.73 12.53
N ILE A 150 -17.86 -8.19 12.55
CA ILE A 150 -16.91 -7.92 11.47
C ILE A 150 -17.47 -8.46 10.15
N LEU A 151 -17.83 -9.75 10.12
CA LEU A 151 -18.33 -10.41 8.92
C LEU A 151 -19.61 -9.75 8.41
N LEU A 152 -20.54 -9.40 9.29
CA LEU A 152 -21.76 -8.69 8.93
C LEU A 152 -21.44 -7.32 8.31
N THR A 153 -20.51 -6.57 8.91
CA THR A 153 -20.10 -5.25 8.41
C THR A 153 -19.45 -5.35 7.03
N LEU A 154 -18.57 -6.34 6.81
CA LEU A 154 -17.93 -6.55 5.51
C LEU A 154 -18.94 -6.97 4.43
N LYS A 155 -19.89 -7.85 4.77
CA LYS A 155 -20.97 -8.24 3.84
C LYS A 155 -21.82 -7.04 3.46
N ASN A 156 -22.21 -6.24 4.44
CA ASN A 156 -23.00 -5.04 4.20
C ASN A 156 -22.26 -4.05 3.29
N GLU A 157 -20.94 -3.85 3.48
CA GLU A 157 -20.13 -3.00 2.59
C GLU A 157 -20.22 -3.46 1.13
N ILE A 158 -20.15 -4.77 0.86
CA ILE A 158 -20.24 -5.29 -0.51
C ILE A 158 -21.67 -5.24 -1.05
N ILE A 159 -22.68 -5.53 -0.23
CA ILE A 159 -24.10 -5.51 -0.63
C ILE A 159 -24.54 -4.10 -1.00
N THR A 160 -24.10 -3.08 -0.28
CA THR A 160 -24.48 -1.69 -0.53
C THR A 160 -23.61 -1.01 -1.59
N PHE A 161 -22.49 -1.63 -2.01
CA PHE A 161 -21.62 -1.07 -3.04
C PHE A 161 -22.27 -1.12 -4.43
N SER A 162 -22.96 -0.04 -4.80
CA SER A 162 -23.68 0.08 -6.07
C SER A 162 -22.72 0.22 -7.25
N GLN A 163 -22.81 -0.72 -8.19
CA GLN A 163 -22.10 -0.67 -9.47
C GLN A 163 -22.41 0.61 -10.26
N VAL A 164 -23.68 1.02 -10.29
CA VAL A 164 -24.13 2.20 -11.05
C VAL A 164 -23.52 3.47 -10.46
N GLU A 165 -23.57 3.63 -9.14
CA GLU A 165 -22.96 4.77 -8.46
C GLU A 165 -21.45 4.79 -8.64
N PHE A 166 -20.82 3.61 -8.53
CA PHE A 166 -19.39 3.44 -8.78
C PHE A 166 -19.00 3.91 -10.19
N LEU A 167 -19.67 3.41 -11.23
CA LEU A 167 -19.35 3.78 -12.62
C LEU A 167 -19.61 5.27 -12.87
N ASN A 168 -20.72 5.82 -12.38
CA ASN A 168 -21.03 7.24 -12.52
C ASN A 168 -19.95 8.13 -11.90
N LYS A 169 -19.40 7.71 -10.76
CA LYS A 169 -18.41 8.49 -10.01
C LYS A 169 -16.98 8.31 -10.53
N TYR A 170 -16.57 7.09 -10.90
CA TYR A 170 -15.15 6.76 -11.13
C TYR A 170 -14.81 6.42 -12.59
N LYS A 171 -15.76 6.49 -13.54
CA LYS A 171 -15.47 6.20 -14.97
C LYS A 171 -14.25 6.94 -15.54
N ASN A 172 -13.99 8.16 -15.10
CA ASN A 172 -12.89 8.99 -15.60
C ASN A 172 -11.55 8.71 -14.89
N GLU A 173 -11.56 7.93 -13.81
CA GLU A 173 -10.35 7.54 -13.07
C GLU A 173 -9.70 6.29 -13.70
N TYR A 174 -10.40 5.61 -14.59
CA TYR A 174 -9.84 4.51 -15.35
C TYR A 174 -8.73 5.01 -16.28
N LYS A 175 -7.60 4.31 -16.28
CA LYS A 175 -6.46 4.59 -17.16
C LYS A 175 -6.75 4.25 -18.63
N ILE A 176 -7.66 3.30 -18.85
CA ILE A 176 -8.10 2.80 -20.15
C ILE A 176 -9.61 2.78 -20.17
N SER A 177 -10.20 3.07 -21.33
CA SER A 177 -11.66 3.17 -21.49
C SER A 177 -12.37 1.86 -21.12
N LEU A 178 -13.52 1.95 -20.45
CA LEU A 178 -14.35 0.79 -20.12
C LEU A 178 -14.81 0.01 -21.38
N GLU A 179 -14.89 0.68 -22.51
CA GLU A 179 -15.20 0.09 -23.82
C GLU A 179 -14.12 -0.87 -24.32
N GLU A 180 -12.89 -0.76 -23.79
CA GLU A 180 -11.78 -1.67 -24.10
C GLU A 180 -11.74 -2.91 -23.17
N TYR A 181 -12.74 -3.06 -22.29
CA TYR A 181 -12.86 -4.24 -21.44
C TYR A 181 -13.28 -5.46 -22.26
N ASP A 182 -12.44 -6.50 -22.24
CA ASP A 182 -12.63 -7.78 -22.93
C ASP A 182 -13.60 -8.67 -22.14
N GLY A 183 -14.87 -8.25 -22.06
CA GLY A 183 -15.90 -8.93 -21.27
C GLY A 183 -17.18 -8.13 -21.10
N ASN A 184 -18.05 -8.58 -20.19
CA ASN A 184 -19.23 -7.82 -19.80
C ASN A 184 -19.01 -7.28 -18.40
N PHE A 185 -18.46 -6.06 -18.33
CA PHE A 185 -18.05 -5.44 -17.06
C PHE A 185 -19.18 -5.50 -16.01
N LEU A 186 -20.43 -5.25 -16.43
CA LEU A 186 -21.56 -5.23 -15.51
C LEU A 186 -21.81 -6.61 -14.90
N ILE A 187 -21.83 -7.66 -15.73
CA ILE A 187 -22.04 -9.03 -15.29
C ILE A 187 -20.85 -9.52 -14.46
N ASP A 188 -19.62 -9.25 -14.91
CA ASP A 188 -18.40 -9.72 -14.26
C ASP A 188 -18.22 -9.10 -12.87
N PHE A 189 -18.60 -7.82 -12.71
CA PHE A 189 -18.60 -7.13 -11.43
C PHE A 189 -19.64 -7.68 -10.46
N GLU A 190 -20.87 -7.93 -10.89
CA GLU A 190 -21.89 -8.54 -10.02
C GLU A 190 -21.54 -10.00 -9.66
N ARG A 191 -20.96 -10.76 -10.60
CA ARG A 191 -20.45 -12.10 -10.33
C ARG A 191 -19.38 -12.08 -9.23
N MET A 192 -18.41 -11.16 -9.32
CA MET A 192 -17.38 -11.02 -8.29
C MET A 192 -17.94 -10.56 -6.94
N ARG A 193 -18.94 -9.65 -6.92
CA ARG A 193 -19.62 -9.26 -5.68
C ARG A 193 -20.28 -10.45 -4.99
N ILE A 194 -20.99 -11.29 -5.73
CA ILE A 194 -21.62 -12.52 -5.21
C ILE A 194 -20.55 -13.48 -4.66
N GLU A 195 -19.44 -13.63 -5.39
CA GLU A 195 -18.33 -14.48 -4.97
C GLU A 195 -17.71 -14.02 -3.64
N LEU A 196 -17.49 -12.72 -3.46
CA LEU A 196 -17.01 -12.16 -2.19
C LEU A 196 -17.97 -12.41 -1.04
N ILE A 197 -19.28 -12.25 -1.28
CA ILE A 197 -20.30 -12.57 -0.27
C ILE A 197 -20.22 -14.07 0.10
N ASN A 198 -20.01 -14.95 -0.88
CA ASN A 198 -19.84 -16.39 -0.63
C ASN A 198 -18.57 -16.68 0.18
N ILE A 199 -17.45 -16.01 -0.09
CA ILE A 199 -16.22 -16.10 0.70
C ILE A 199 -16.49 -15.67 2.16
N LEU A 200 -17.15 -14.53 2.37
CA LEU A 200 -17.52 -14.05 3.70
C LEU A 200 -18.57 -14.93 4.41
N ASN A 201 -19.30 -15.76 3.67
CA ASN A 201 -20.19 -16.81 4.20
C ASN A 201 -19.49 -18.15 4.44
N GLY A 202 -18.18 -18.27 4.15
CA GLY A 202 -17.43 -19.51 4.28
C GLY A 202 -17.72 -20.56 3.20
N LYS A 203 -18.36 -20.17 2.09
CA LYS A 203 -18.76 -21.06 0.99
C LYS A 203 -17.97 -20.85 -0.31
N GLY A 204 -17.13 -19.80 -0.38
CA GLY A 204 -16.35 -19.46 -1.57
C GLY A 204 -15.09 -20.31 -1.76
N SER A 205 -14.69 -20.50 -3.02
CA SER A 205 -13.62 -21.43 -3.42
C SER A 205 -12.41 -20.77 -4.09
N MET A 206 -12.17 -19.46 -3.94
CA MET A 206 -10.89 -18.89 -4.37
C MET A 206 -9.76 -19.44 -3.49
N GLU A 207 -8.91 -20.28 -4.08
CA GLU A 207 -7.59 -20.60 -3.55
C GLU A 207 -6.78 -19.31 -3.38
N ASN A 208 -6.03 -19.18 -2.28
CA ASN A 208 -5.16 -18.04 -1.98
C ASN A 208 -5.85 -16.66 -1.95
N ASN A 209 -7.08 -16.59 -1.42
CA ASN A 209 -7.75 -15.31 -1.21
C ASN A 209 -7.32 -14.68 0.14
N ILE A 210 -6.60 -13.58 0.07
CA ILE A 210 -6.16 -12.76 1.21
C ILE A 210 -7.30 -12.36 2.17
N ILE A 211 -8.55 -12.22 1.72
CA ILE A 211 -9.70 -11.97 2.60
C ILE A 211 -9.97 -13.20 3.47
N LYS A 212 -9.98 -14.40 2.88
CA LYS A 212 -10.21 -15.65 3.61
C LYS A 212 -9.11 -15.86 4.66
N GLU A 213 -7.86 -15.59 4.31
CA GLU A 213 -6.73 -15.65 5.23
C GLU A 213 -6.84 -14.61 6.34
N SER A 214 -7.24 -13.37 6.01
CA SER A 214 -7.49 -12.31 7.00
C SER A 214 -8.55 -12.73 8.01
N ILE A 215 -9.67 -13.32 7.55
CA ILE A 215 -10.73 -13.83 8.44
C ILE A 215 -10.23 -15.01 9.27
N ASN A 216 -9.42 -15.89 8.69
CA ASN A 216 -8.84 -17.03 9.40
C ASN A 216 -7.90 -16.58 10.53
N ILE A 217 -7.09 -15.54 10.31
CA ILE A 217 -6.24 -14.94 11.34
C ILE A 217 -7.08 -14.39 12.49
N ILE A 218 -8.21 -13.74 12.20
CA ILE A 218 -9.10 -13.19 13.23
C ILE A 218 -9.75 -14.32 14.05
N LYS A 219 -10.19 -15.39 13.38
CA LYS A 219 -10.78 -16.59 13.98
C LYS A 219 -9.82 -17.35 14.88
N ASN A 220 -8.62 -17.60 14.35
CA ASN A 220 -7.62 -18.49 14.95
C ASN A 220 -6.43 -17.72 15.53
N LYS A 221 -6.66 -16.47 15.98
CA LYS A 221 -5.61 -15.56 16.47
C LYS A 221 -4.71 -16.16 17.54
N GLU A 222 -5.22 -17.07 18.37
CA GLU A 222 -4.45 -17.73 19.45
C GLU A 222 -3.54 -18.86 18.92
N ASN A 223 -3.88 -19.45 17.78
CA ASN A 223 -3.17 -20.59 17.18
C ASN A 223 -2.35 -20.20 15.93
N THR A 224 -2.45 -18.95 15.50
CA THR A 224 -1.74 -18.45 14.32
C THR A 224 -0.29 -18.13 14.69
N SER A 225 0.67 -18.71 13.98
CA SER A 225 2.09 -18.42 14.17
C SER A 225 2.55 -17.35 13.18
N LEU A 226 3.35 -16.39 13.67
CA LEU A 226 3.93 -15.35 12.82
C LEU A 226 4.77 -15.92 11.66
N LEU A 227 5.46 -17.05 11.89
CA LEU A 227 6.31 -17.70 10.90
C LEU A 227 5.54 -18.25 9.70
N GLN A 228 4.21 -18.35 9.80
CA GLN A 228 3.34 -18.83 8.72
C GLN A 228 2.82 -17.68 7.84
N ILE A 229 3.04 -16.42 8.23
CA ILE A 229 2.55 -15.25 7.52
C ILE A 229 3.68 -14.66 6.69
N GLN A 230 3.49 -14.59 5.38
CA GLN A 230 4.47 -14.01 4.45
C GLN A 230 4.01 -12.67 3.87
N ASP A 231 2.70 -12.43 3.83
CA ASP A 231 2.09 -11.23 3.29
C ASP A 231 2.12 -10.06 4.29
N LEU A 232 2.54 -8.90 3.80
CA LEU A 232 2.69 -7.68 4.60
C LEU A 232 1.39 -7.25 5.28
N TYR A 233 0.26 -7.37 4.59
CA TYR A 233 -1.05 -6.95 5.10
C TYR A 233 -1.62 -7.93 6.13
N LEU A 234 -1.47 -9.23 5.90
CA LEU A 234 -1.82 -10.25 6.88
C LEU A 234 -1.02 -10.10 8.17
N SER A 235 0.28 -9.78 8.09
CA SER A 235 1.08 -9.46 9.26
C SER A 235 0.58 -8.20 9.97
N ALA A 236 0.16 -7.18 9.22
CA ALA A 236 -0.43 -5.97 9.78
C ALA A 236 -1.70 -6.28 10.59
N ILE A 237 -2.57 -7.17 10.10
CA ILE A 237 -3.76 -7.63 10.83
C ILE A 237 -3.36 -8.45 12.06
N PHE A 238 -2.51 -9.45 11.89
CA PHE A 238 -2.13 -10.35 12.98
C PHE A 238 -1.48 -9.60 14.14
N GLY A 239 -0.69 -8.57 13.84
CA GLY A 239 -0.05 -7.74 14.83
C GLY A 239 -1.00 -7.12 15.85
N ILE A 240 -2.24 -6.83 15.46
CA ILE A 240 -3.27 -6.28 16.35
C ILE A 240 -3.58 -7.24 17.51
N TYR A 241 -3.42 -8.55 17.29
CA TYR A 241 -3.70 -9.60 18.27
C TYR A 241 -2.44 -10.17 18.93
N CYS A 242 -1.26 -10.00 18.32
CA CYS A 242 0.00 -10.54 18.81
C CYS A 242 0.95 -9.43 19.26
N GLU A 243 1.03 -9.16 20.57
CA GLU A 243 1.92 -8.11 21.10
C GLU A 243 3.41 -8.40 20.91
N ASP A 244 3.80 -9.68 20.82
CA ASP A 244 5.21 -10.08 20.71
C ASP A 244 5.86 -9.61 19.42
N ILE A 245 5.09 -9.40 18.35
CA ILE A 245 5.60 -8.86 17.09
C ILE A 245 6.25 -7.48 17.26
N ASN A 246 5.75 -6.68 18.22
CA ASN A 246 6.27 -5.34 18.49
C ASN A 246 7.60 -5.38 19.25
N LYS A 247 7.93 -6.53 19.86
CA LYS A 247 9.21 -6.74 20.57
C LYS A 247 10.33 -7.14 19.61
N ILE A 248 10.01 -7.51 18.37
CA ILE A 248 11.00 -7.86 17.36
C ILE A 248 11.85 -6.62 17.05
N GLU A 249 13.17 -6.76 17.17
CA GLU A 249 14.14 -5.74 16.81
C GLU A 249 14.66 -6.00 15.40
N TYR A 250 14.74 -4.94 14.60
CA TYR A 250 15.26 -4.95 13.25
C TYR A 250 15.85 -3.59 12.89
N ASN A 251 16.80 -3.56 11.95
CA ASN A 251 17.64 -2.40 11.67
C ASN A 251 16.88 -1.10 11.39
N ASP A 252 15.69 -1.20 10.79
CA ASP A 252 14.88 -0.04 10.37
C ASP A 252 13.72 0.32 11.32
N LYS A 253 13.60 -0.33 12.48
CA LYS A 253 12.45 -0.14 13.39
C LYS A 253 12.24 1.33 13.77
N SER A 254 13.32 2.07 14.04
CA SER A 254 13.23 3.49 14.37
C SER A 254 12.68 4.36 13.22
N PHE A 255 12.94 3.98 11.97
CA PHE A 255 12.38 4.65 10.80
C PHE A 255 10.91 4.32 10.62
N ILE A 256 10.52 3.06 10.83
CA ILE A 256 9.13 2.61 10.76
C ILE A 256 8.26 3.30 11.84
N VAL A 257 8.76 3.45 13.06
CA VAL A 257 8.07 4.22 14.11
C VAL A 257 7.82 5.68 13.68
N LYS A 258 8.81 6.32 13.04
CA LYS A 258 8.64 7.68 12.50
C LYS A 258 7.61 7.75 11.37
N ILE A 259 7.50 6.70 10.57
CA ILE A 259 6.44 6.57 9.55
C ILE A 259 5.07 6.52 10.23
N SER A 260 4.90 5.70 11.25
CA SER A 260 3.65 5.60 12.00
C SER A 260 3.25 6.95 12.60
N ASP A 261 4.19 7.65 13.24
CA ASP A 261 3.97 9.00 13.77
C ASP A 261 3.55 10.00 12.68
N TYR A 262 4.17 9.92 11.51
CA TYR A 262 3.82 10.75 10.36
C TYR A 262 2.38 10.48 9.89
N LEU A 263 1.98 9.22 9.73
CA LEU A 263 0.63 8.83 9.35
C LEU A 263 -0.42 9.27 10.38
N ILE A 264 -0.11 9.17 11.67
CA ILE A 264 -0.98 9.67 12.76
C ILE A 264 -1.15 11.20 12.66
N LYS A 265 -0.07 11.93 12.38
CA LYS A 265 -0.13 13.38 12.19
C LYS A 265 -0.97 13.76 10.97
N LEU A 266 -0.85 13.03 9.86
CA LEU A 266 -1.73 13.19 8.69
C LEU A 266 -3.20 12.97 9.07
N ARG A 267 -3.50 11.84 9.74
CA ARG A 267 -4.87 11.51 10.20
C ARG A 267 -5.50 12.61 11.05
N LYS A 268 -4.69 13.26 11.88
CA LYS A 268 -5.13 14.33 12.79
C LYS A 268 -5.13 15.73 12.15
N GLY A 269 -4.83 15.87 10.86
CA GLY A 269 -4.75 17.17 10.19
C GLY A 269 -3.62 18.06 10.73
N ARG A 270 -2.58 17.48 11.32
CA ARG A 270 -1.48 18.21 11.98
C ARG A 270 -0.32 18.57 11.04
N ILE A 271 -0.47 18.29 9.75
CA ILE A 271 0.54 18.57 8.73
C ILE A 271 -0.03 19.58 7.75
N ASN A 272 0.69 20.67 7.56
CA ASN A 272 0.35 21.67 6.55
C ASN A 272 0.66 21.13 5.16
N SER A 273 -0.35 21.06 4.28
CA SER A 273 -0.21 20.53 2.92
C SER A 273 0.84 21.26 2.08
N LYS A 274 1.04 22.57 2.32
CA LYS A 274 2.04 23.40 1.60
C LYS A 274 3.47 22.88 1.82
N ASN A 275 3.73 22.25 2.96
CA ASN A 275 5.04 21.67 3.28
C ASN A 275 5.29 20.35 2.55
N LEU A 276 4.25 19.75 1.96
CA LEU A 276 4.32 18.48 1.24
C LEU A 276 4.27 18.65 -0.28
N MET A 277 3.98 19.87 -0.76
CA MET A 277 4.10 20.21 -2.17
C MET A 277 5.58 20.26 -2.54
N VAL A 278 5.97 19.40 -3.48
CA VAL A 278 7.33 19.31 -4.00
C VAL A 278 7.28 19.59 -5.49
N GLU A 279 8.17 20.46 -5.97
CA GLU A 279 8.32 20.71 -7.40
C GLU A 279 9.00 19.51 -8.07
N ILE A 280 8.28 18.84 -8.98
CA ILE A 280 8.72 17.60 -9.67
C ILE A 280 9.12 17.84 -11.13
N SER A 281 9.17 19.09 -11.58
CA SER A 281 9.49 19.49 -12.97
C SER A 281 10.93 19.15 -13.37
N ASN A 282 11.88 19.22 -12.43
CA ASN A 282 13.32 19.06 -12.67
C ASN A 282 13.97 18.08 -11.67
N ILE A 283 13.66 16.79 -11.79
CA ILE A 283 14.28 15.76 -10.95
C ILE A 283 15.70 15.45 -11.49
N PRO A 284 16.77 15.68 -10.70
CA PRO A 284 18.13 15.47 -11.18
C PRO A 284 18.44 13.98 -11.34
N ASP A 285 19.19 13.61 -12.39
CA ASP A 285 19.65 12.23 -12.60
C ASP A 285 20.75 11.88 -11.59
N ILE A 286 20.38 11.11 -10.56
CA ILE A 286 21.27 10.69 -9.46
C ILE A 286 22.54 9.96 -9.95
N PHE A 287 22.51 9.34 -11.14
CA PHE A 287 23.67 8.65 -11.70
C PHE A 287 24.75 9.59 -12.25
N LYS A 288 24.46 10.90 -12.38
CA LYS A 288 25.44 11.88 -12.88
C LYS A 288 26.38 12.40 -11.80
N PHE A 289 26.01 12.29 -10.53
CA PHE A 289 26.77 12.81 -9.39
C PHE A 289 27.96 11.91 -9.02
N LYS A 290 28.95 12.49 -8.34
CA LYS A 290 30.17 11.80 -7.87
C LYS A 290 30.04 11.36 -6.41
N VAL A 291 30.87 10.40 -6.02
CA VAL A 291 30.99 9.96 -4.61
C VAL A 291 31.35 11.14 -3.73
N GLY A 292 30.66 11.26 -2.58
CA GLY A 292 30.79 12.34 -1.62
C GLY A 292 29.87 13.54 -1.88
N GLU A 293 29.34 13.70 -3.11
CA GLU A 293 28.45 14.80 -3.45
C GLU A 293 27.12 14.69 -2.71
N VAL A 294 26.66 15.84 -2.22
CA VAL A 294 25.37 16.00 -1.52
C VAL A 294 24.39 16.67 -2.47
N ILE A 295 23.19 16.11 -2.57
CA ILE A 295 22.17 16.48 -3.56
C ILE A 295 20.89 16.78 -2.82
N ASP A 296 20.24 17.90 -3.15
CA ASP A 296 18.86 18.15 -2.74
C ASP A 296 17.91 17.58 -3.80
N HIS A 297 17.44 16.35 -3.58
CA HIS A 297 16.60 15.63 -4.53
C HIS A 297 15.11 15.74 -4.14
N PRO A 298 14.19 16.09 -5.05
CA PRO A 298 12.76 16.23 -4.75
C PRO A 298 12.12 15.02 -4.05
N LEU A 299 12.47 13.80 -4.46
CA LEU A 299 11.89 12.55 -3.92
C LEU A 299 12.69 11.91 -2.77
N LEU A 300 13.99 12.20 -2.69
CA LEU A 300 14.90 11.58 -1.71
C LEU A 300 15.29 12.55 -0.59
N ASN A 301 14.84 13.81 -0.69
CA ASN A 301 15.31 14.93 0.11
C ASN A 301 16.83 15.10 -0.05
N LYS A 302 17.48 15.80 0.88
CA LYS A 302 18.94 15.86 0.98
C LYS A 302 19.52 14.46 1.10
N CYS A 303 20.30 14.05 0.11
CA CYS A 303 20.95 12.75 0.03
C CYS A 303 22.42 12.86 -0.37
N GLN A 304 23.20 11.80 -0.14
CA GLN A 304 24.63 11.78 -0.46
C GLN A 304 25.00 10.50 -1.21
N ILE A 305 25.80 10.63 -2.27
CA ILE A 305 26.36 9.47 -2.97
C ILE A 305 27.50 8.90 -2.12
N ILE A 306 27.33 7.68 -1.61
CA ILE A 306 28.31 7.00 -0.76
C ILE A 306 29.28 6.19 -1.59
N ASN A 307 28.78 5.43 -2.56
CA ASN A 307 29.60 4.59 -3.44
C ASN A 307 29.08 4.64 -4.88
N LYS A 308 29.97 4.36 -5.84
CA LYS A 308 29.65 4.28 -7.26
C LYS A 308 30.52 3.22 -7.93
N TYR A 309 29.87 2.22 -8.52
CA TYR A 309 30.48 1.10 -9.21
C TYR A 309 30.08 1.13 -10.68
N LYS A 310 31.08 1.12 -11.57
CA LYS A 310 30.84 0.94 -13.01
C LYS A 310 31.10 -0.52 -13.37
N LEU A 311 30.07 -1.21 -13.81
CA LEU A 311 30.14 -2.56 -14.38
C LEU A 311 30.02 -2.47 -15.91
N GLU A 312 30.32 -3.55 -16.63
CA GLU A 312 30.36 -3.56 -18.10
C GLU A 312 29.04 -3.10 -18.76
N ARG A 313 27.89 -3.41 -18.15
CA ARG A 313 26.55 -3.10 -18.70
C ARG A 313 25.65 -2.32 -17.75
N SER A 314 26.15 -1.91 -16.58
CA SER A 314 25.34 -1.21 -15.59
C SER A 314 26.16 -0.31 -14.69
N THR A 315 25.56 0.77 -14.21
CA THR A 315 26.12 1.60 -13.14
C THR A 315 25.34 1.34 -11.86
N ILE A 316 26.04 1.00 -10.78
CA ILE A 316 25.46 0.88 -9.44
C ILE A 316 25.91 2.08 -8.61
N ILE A 317 25.00 2.73 -7.91
CA ILE A 317 25.30 3.77 -6.92
C ILE A 317 24.64 3.44 -5.59
N GLU A 318 25.30 3.77 -4.50
CA GLU A 318 24.74 3.70 -3.16
C GLU A 318 24.51 5.12 -2.65
N VAL A 319 23.27 5.40 -2.22
CA VAL A 319 22.83 6.75 -1.85
C VAL A 319 22.29 6.71 -0.43
N MET A 320 22.90 7.49 0.46
CA MET A 320 22.40 7.70 1.81
C MET A 320 21.35 8.79 1.81
N THR A 321 20.21 8.51 2.42
CA THR A 321 19.09 9.45 2.57
C THR A 321 18.66 9.50 4.04
N LYS A 322 17.75 10.43 4.39
CA LYS A 322 17.08 10.42 5.70
C LYS A 322 16.29 9.13 5.98
N SER A 323 15.89 8.40 4.94
CA SER A 323 15.12 7.16 5.01
C SER A 323 15.99 5.90 4.98
N GLY A 324 17.31 6.05 4.98
CA GLY A 324 18.28 4.95 4.95
C GLY A 324 19.12 4.91 3.67
N LEU A 325 19.89 3.82 3.53
CA LEU A 325 20.76 3.54 2.40
C LEU A 325 19.98 2.86 1.28
N TYR A 326 20.06 3.41 0.07
CA TYR A 326 19.47 2.85 -1.15
C TYR A 326 20.57 2.46 -2.12
N ARG A 327 20.37 1.35 -2.84
CA ARG A 327 21.27 0.90 -3.91
C ARG A 327 20.56 0.98 -5.25
N PHE A 328 20.94 1.93 -6.08
CA PHE A 328 20.38 2.12 -7.41
C PHE A 328 21.28 1.48 -8.48
N LYS A 329 20.68 0.93 -9.52
CA LYS A 329 21.28 0.28 -10.68
C LYS A 329 20.61 0.83 -11.95
N LYS A 330 21.40 1.21 -12.94
CA LYS A 330 20.95 1.68 -14.26
C LYS A 330 21.73 0.99 -15.37
#